data_AF-A0A6J1LZS9-F1
#
_entry.id   AF-A0A6J1LZS9-F1
#
_cell.length_a   1.000
_cell.length_b   1.000
_cell.length_c   1.000
_cell.angle_alpha   90.00
_cell.angle_beta   90.00
_cell.angle_gamma   90.00
#
_symmetry.space_group_name_H-M   'P 1'
#
loop_
_entity.id
_entity.type
_entity.pdbx_description
1 polymer ?
#
loop_
_entity_poly.entity_id
_entity_poly.type
_entity_poly.pdbx_seq_one_letter_code
_entity_poly.pdbx_strand_id
1 'polypeptide(L)'
;MASGFDFSKLCSTFSEICPDFGATHQTDKSQSLDFANKVLFDLGPKMRQIKQSGSAQMWRLIFNGDTSVFVYSYTFPHRINVNPQLHDKKLYLTLKQAGLLAASKICSMLHDFYNPRDKILLTPLARAVFLPQNIPKIAVELTRLLGRRVDSNEVVKAVISSCQTDGFHLQHSQCHIALVAIEVSVPAATQRQKLREKTIRLYAKHGKTYKEAYYNIYIKYSKLGGRAADIEPTQSSSSDQSLPTAKSIDAVLRSIAKSADDPLSGGTVEMQFVAHSPGFSEIETTLPTPINIQVETTSLDRVRFIRTTKRPN
;
A
#
# COMPACT_ATOMS: atom_id res chain seq x y z
N MET A 1 5.42 15.47 -28.12
CA MET A 1 5.48 14.13 -27.49
C MET A 1 5.14 14.28 -26.01
N ALA A 2 4.19 13.50 -25.48
CA ALA A 2 3.49 13.83 -24.24
C ALA A 2 4.40 13.79 -22.99
N SER A 3 4.48 14.92 -22.28
CA SER A 3 5.15 15.12 -20.99
C SER A 3 4.43 14.43 -19.81
N GLY A 4 4.05 13.17 -19.98
CA GLY A 4 3.32 12.38 -19.00
C GLY A 4 4.23 11.60 -18.05
N PHE A 5 3.66 11.16 -16.94
CA PHE A 5 4.28 10.16 -16.06
C PHE A 5 4.40 8.82 -16.78
N ASP A 6 5.61 8.26 -16.78
CA ASP A 6 5.96 6.96 -17.34
C ASP A 6 6.30 6.00 -16.20
N PHE A 7 5.38 5.06 -15.96
CA PHE A 7 5.56 4.05 -14.92
C PHE A 7 6.66 3.05 -15.25
N SER A 8 6.85 2.71 -16.53
CA SER A 8 7.93 1.80 -16.95
C SER A 8 9.29 2.43 -16.66
N LYS A 9 9.43 3.73 -16.94
CA LYS A 9 10.63 4.50 -16.58
C LYS A 9 10.85 4.56 -15.07
N LEU A 10 9.80 4.73 -14.26
CA LEU A 10 9.92 4.65 -12.80
C LEU A 10 10.45 3.28 -12.35
N CYS A 11 9.92 2.18 -12.91
CA CYS A 11 10.39 0.83 -12.60
C CYS A 11 11.86 0.60 -12.99
N SER A 12 12.27 1.06 -14.19
CA SER A 12 13.66 0.91 -14.64
C SER A 12 14.62 1.70 -13.75
N THR A 13 14.32 2.97 -13.46
CA THR A 13 15.16 3.81 -12.59
C THR A 13 15.22 3.28 -11.16
N PHE A 14 14.12 2.75 -10.62
CA PHE A 14 14.16 2.12 -9.29
C PHE A 14 15.02 0.85 -9.28
N SER A 15 15.03 0.08 -10.37
CA SER A 15 15.86 -1.13 -10.49
C SER A 15 17.36 -0.82 -10.50
N GLU A 16 17.77 0.40 -10.85
CA GLU A 16 19.16 0.85 -10.74
C GLU A 16 19.61 1.02 -9.27
N ILE A 17 18.69 1.38 -8.36
CA ILE A 17 18.96 1.51 -6.92
C ILE A 17 18.73 0.19 -6.18
N CYS A 18 17.71 -0.55 -6.60
CA CYS A 18 17.24 -1.77 -5.95
C CYS A 18 17.24 -2.90 -7.00
N PRO A 19 18.41 -3.52 -7.29
CA PRO A 19 18.54 -4.46 -8.41
C PRO A 19 17.63 -5.69 -8.31
N ASP A 20 17.24 -6.11 -7.11
CA ASP A 20 16.32 -7.23 -6.89
C ASP A 20 14.85 -6.89 -7.21
N PHE A 21 14.53 -5.63 -7.56
CA PHE A 21 13.17 -5.24 -7.92
C PHE A 21 12.70 -5.93 -9.21
N GLY A 22 13.56 -5.97 -10.23
CA GLY A 22 13.28 -6.63 -11.52
C GLY A 22 13.49 -8.15 -11.50
N ALA A 23 14.08 -8.69 -10.44
CA ALA A 23 14.31 -10.13 -10.32
C ALA A 23 12.99 -10.88 -10.04
N THR A 24 12.76 -11.93 -10.82
CA THR A 24 11.65 -12.90 -10.65
C THR A 24 11.98 -13.97 -9.61
N HIS A 25 13.25 -14.18 -9.28
CA HIS A 25 13.69 -15.15 -8.28
C HIS A 25 14.24 -14.43 -7.06
N GLN A 26 13.78 -14.84 -5.89
CA GLN A 26 14.18 -14.25 -4.62
C GLN A 26 15.33 -15.04 -4.00
N THR A 27 16.31 -14.31 -3.47
CA THR A 27 17.24 -14.81 -2.44
C THR A 27 16.62 -14.51 -1.06
N ASP A 28 17.05 -15.19 0.01
CA ASP A 28 16.50 -15.03 1.38
C ASP A 28 16.52 -13.57 1.95
N LYS A 29 16.98 -12.58 1.18
CA LYS A 29 17.02 -11.15 1.51
C LYS A 29 16.59 -10.32 0.29
N SER A 30 15.31 -9.90 0.23
CA SER A 30 14.81 -9.03 -0.84
C SER A 30 14.58 -7.60 -0.34
N GLN A 31 15.47 -6.70 -0.72
CA GLN A 31 15.36 -5.26 -0.38
C GLN A 31 14.15 -4.62 -1.05
N SER A 32 13.78 -5.07 -2.26
CA SER A 32 12.59 -4.59 -2.94
C SER A 32 11.30 -4.98 -2.23
N LEU A 33 11.26 -6.16 -1.59
CA LEU A 33 10.12 -6.58 -0.77
C LEU A 33 10.08 -5.81 0.56
N ASP A 34 11.24 -5.59 1.20
CA ASP A 34 11.33 -4.77 2.41
C ASP A 34 10.87 -3.33 2.16
N PHE A 35 11.31 -2.74 1.04
CA PHE A 35 10.81 -1.46 0.56
C PHE A 35 9.29 -1.49 0.39
N ALA A 36 8.75 -2.52 -0.29
CA ALA A 36 7.32 -2.61 -0.54
C ALA A 36 6.52 -2.71 0.76
N ASN A 37 6.98 -3.52 1.71
CA ASN A 37 6.38 -3.67 3.02
C ASN A 37 6.40 -2.34 3.79
N LYS A 38 7.57 -1.68 3.85
CA LYS A 38 7.72 -0.39 4.52
C LYS A 38 6.79 0.66 3.95
N VAL A 39 6.74 0.79 2.62
CA VAL A 39 5.92 1.80 1.95
C VAL A 39 4.43 1.56 2.16
N LEU A 40 3.96 0.32 2.01
CA LEU A 40 2.53 0.01 2.04
C LEU A 40 1.96 -0.10 3.44
N PHE A 41 2.71 -0.67 4.39
CA PHE A 41 2.20 -0.98 5.74
C PHE A 41 2.66 0.02 6.80
N ASP A 42 3.76 0.76 6.59
CA ASP A 42 4.21 1.78 7.56
C ASP A 42 3.99 3.20 7.04
N LEU A 43 4.62 3.56 5.91
CA LEU A 43 4.61 4.94 5.43
C LEU A 43 3.23 5.37 4.93
N GLY A 44 2.52 4.48 4.22
CA GLY A 44 1.17 4.71 3.73
C GLY A 44 0.17 5.10 4.83
N PRO A 45 0.06 4.32 5.92
CA PRO A 45 -0.78 4.68 7.07
C PRO A 45 -0.31 5.95 7.80
N LYS A 46 1.00 6.10 8.08
CA LYS A 46 1.55 7.32 8.71
C LYS A 46 1.21 8.59 7.93
N MET A 47 1.21 8.52 6.60
CA MET A 47 0.82 9.63 5.74
C MET A 47 -0.56 10.21 6.06
N ARG A 48 -1.52 9.35 6.39
CA ARG A 48 -2.88 9.79 6.68
C ARG A 48 -2.91 10.65 7.93
N GLN A 49 -2.10 10.30 8.93
CA GLN A 49 -1.93 11.06 10.16
C GLN A 49 -1.21 12.39 9.88
N ILE A 50 -0.14 12.36 9.09
CA ILE A 50 0.66 13.55 8.75
C ILE A 50 -0.13 14.58 7.94
N LYS A 51 -1.00 14.13 7.03
CA LYS A 51 -1.91 15.03 6.29
C LYS A 51 -2.91 15.74 7.20
N GLN A 52 -3.26 15.14 8.34
CA GLN A 52 -4.14 15.78 9.32
C GLN A 52 -3.38 16.80 10.18
N SER A 53 -2.08 16.59 10.42
CA SER A 53 -1.23 17.54 11.16
C SER A 53 -0.67 18.68 10.30
N GLY A 54 -0.71 18.57 8.97
CA GLY A 54 -0.21 19.59 8.05
C GLY A 54 1.32 19.69 7.96
N SER A 55 2.05 18.72 8.52
CA SER A 55 3.51 18.70 8.50
C SER A 55 4.08 18.04 7.24
N ALA A 56 5.20 18.55 6.73
CA ALA A 56 5.97 17.91 5.67
C ALA A 56 6.95 16.91 6.29
N GLN A 57 6.98 15.69 5.77
CA GLN A 57 7.89 14.63 6.21
C GLN A 57 8.54 13.97 4.99
N MET A 58 9.79 13.56 5.21
CA MET A 58 10.60 12.84 4.25
C MET A 58 11.21 11.61 4.93
N TRP A 59 11.07 10.46 4.29
CA TRP A 59 11.73 9.22 4.70
C TRP A 59 12.89 8.93 3.78
N ARG A 60 14.05 8.63 4.37
CA ARG A 60 15.21 8.12 3.64
C ARG A 60 15.30 6.61 3.88
N LEU A 61 15.16 5.85 2.80
CA LEU A 61 15.33 4.41 2.76
C LEU A 61 16.68 4.10 2.12
N ILE A 62 17.57 3.46 2.89
CA ILE A 62 18.94 3.17 2.46
C ILE A 62 19.00 1.75 1.87
N PHE A 63 19.61 1.61 0.70
CA PHE A 63 19.91 0.35 0.02
C PHE A 63 21.43 0.09 0.04
N ASN A 64 21.88 -1.13 -0.28
CA ASN A 64 23.27 -1.58 -0.04
C ASN A 64 24.33 -0.56 -0.49
N GLY A 65 25.19 -0.13 0.45
CA GLY A 65 26.27 0.83 0.22
C GLY A 65 25.84 2.28 0.44
N ASP A 66 25.52 2.98 -0.64
CA ASP A 66 25.31 4.45 -0.64
C ASP A 66 24.01 4.91 -1.33
N THR A 67 23.24 4.00 -1.91
CA THR A 67 22.03 4.37 -2.65
C THR A 67 20.89 4.65 -1.67
N SER A 68 20.04 5.63 -2.00
CA SER A 68 18.94 6.02 -1.13
C SER A 68 17.70 6.41 -1.91
N VAL A 69 16.55 6.00 -1.41
CA VAL A 69 15.25 6.45 -1.90
C VAL A 69 14.65 7.37 -0.87
N PHE A 70 14.33 8.59 -1.31
CA PHE A 70 13.63 9.58 -0.51
C PHE A 70 12.16 9.59 -0.87
N VAL A 71 11.30 9.36 0.12
CA VAL A 71 9.84 9.35 -0.04
C VAL A 71 9.22 10.54 0.68
N TYR A 72 8.39 11.32 0.00
CA TYR A 72 7.85 12.57 0.52
C TYR A 72 6.34 12.54 0.78
N SER A 73 5.90 13.27 1.83
CA SER A 73 4.50 13.36 2.25
C SER A 73 3.63 14.28 1.42
N TYR A 74 4.01 15.55 1.30
CA TYR A 74 3.37 16.54 0.44
C TYR A 74 4.21 17.84 0.35
N THR A 75 4.15 18.50 -0.82
CA THR A 75 4.84 19.75 -1.19
C THR A 75 6.30 19.82 -0.74
N PHE A 76 7.17 19.12 -1.47
CA PHE A 76 8.56 19.51 -1.51
C PHE A 76 8.64 20.90 -2.19
N PRO A 77 9.42 21.86 -1.67
CA PRO A 77 9.49 23.21 -2.25
C PRO A 77 10.00 23.22 -3.70
N HIS A 78 10.57 22.12 -4.19
CA HIS A 78 10.99 21.95 -5.58
C HIS A 78 10.03 21.03 -6.34
N ARG A 79 9.77 21.35 -7.61
CA ARG A 79 8.98 20.51 -8.51
C ARG A 79 9.71 19.18 -8.70
N ILE A 80 9.27 18.14 -8.00
CA ILE A 80 9.72 16.78 -8.27
C ILE A 80 9.33 16.46 -9.71
N ASN A 81 10.32 16.07 -10.52
CA ASN A 81 10.06 15.71 -11.90
C ASN A 81 8.99 14.61 -11.95
N VAL A 82 8.01 14.80 -12.83
CA VAL A 82 6.92 13.84 -13.03
C VAL A 82 7.51 12.45 -13.30
N ASN A 83 8.62 12.40 -14.05
CA ASN A 83 9.43 11.21 -14.24
C ASN A 83 10.65 11.25 -13.32
N PRO A 84 10.81 10.25 -12.42
CA PRO A 84 11.94 10.23 -11.50
C PRO A 84 13.27 10.25 -12.25
N GLN A 85 14.25 10.90 -11.66
CA GLN A 85 15.63 10.90 -12.12
C GLN A 85 16.53 10.50 -10.95
N LEU A 86 17.54 9.68 -11.26
CA LEU A 86 18.59 9.35 -10.33
C LEU A 86 19.59 10.52 -10.31
N HIS A 87 19.81 11.11 -9.14
CA HIS A 87 20.83 12.14 -8.95
C HIS A 87 21.73 11.72 -7.80
N ASP A 88 23.03 11.55 -8.07
CA ASP A 88 24.02 11.24 -7.04
C ASP A 88 23.62 10.01 -6.19
N LYS A 89 23.26 8.89 -6.85
CA LYS A 89 22.77 7.65 -6.20
C LYS A 89 21.49 7.81 -5.36
N LYS A 90 20.79 8.94 -5.47
CA LYS A 90 19.55 9.26 -4.73
C LYS A 90 18.37 9.34 -5.67
N LEU A 91 17.25 8.74 -5.28
CA LEU A 91 16.00 8.79 -6.02
C LEU A 91 14.90 9.42 -5.17
N TYR A 92 14.25 10.41 -5.76
CA TYR A 92 13.24 11.21 -5.10
C TYR A 92 11.87 10.79 -5.60
N LEU A 93 11.04 10.25 -4.70
CA LEU A 93 9.73 9.72 -5.01
C LEU A 93 8.65 10.42 -4.19
N THR A 94 7.56 10.77 -4.87
CA THR A 94 6.30 10.98 -4.15
C THR A 94 5.84 9.67 -3.52
N LEU A 95 5.08 9.74 -2.41
CA LEU A 95 4.47 8.53 -1.84
C LEU A 95 3.61 7.76 -2.87
N LYS A 96 3.02 8.46 -3.84
CA LYS A 96 2.25 7.82 -4.92
C LYS A 96 3.13 6.92 -5.78
N GLN A 97 4.27 7.45 -6.25
CA GLN A 97 5.24 6.69 -7.05
C GLN A 97 5.81 5.51 -6.25
N ALA A 98 6.20 5.74 -4.99
CA ALA A 98 6.68 4.68 -4.10
C ALA A 98 5.61 3.60 -3.89
N GLY A 99 4.35 3.99 -3.69
CA GLY A 99 3.24 3.05 -3.53
C GLY A 99 2.93 2.24 -4.79
N LEU A 100 3.10 2.82 -5.99
CA LEU A 100 2.97 2.07 -7.25
C LEU A 100 4.07 1.01 -7.40
N LEU A 101 5.33 1.36 -7.12
CA LEU A 101 6.44 0.40 -7.09
C LEU A 101 6.18 -0.73 -6.10
N ALA A 102 5.79 -0.37 -4.88
CA ALA A 102 5.52 -1.34 -3.82
C ALA A 102 4.37 -2.30 -4.18
N ALA A 103 3.25 -1.77 -4.69
CA ALA A 103 2.12 -2.59 -5.11
C ALA A 103 2.49 -3.51 -6.29
N SER A 104 3.29 -3.00 -7.24
CA SER A 104 3.82 -3.80 -8.35
C SER A 104 4.69 -4.95 -7.84
N LYS A 105 5.63 -4.68 -6.93
CA LYS A 105 6.51 -5.73 -6.38
C LYS A 105 5.71 -6.79 -5.63
N ILE A 106 4.82 -6.42 -4.70
CA ILE A 106 4.00 -7.41 -3.99
C ILE A 106 3.20 -8.26 -4.99
N CYS A 107 2.58 -7.64 -5.99
CA CYS A 107 1.79 -8.40 -6.98
C CYS A 107 2.65 -9.36 -7.82
N SER A 108 3.90 -9.01 -8.12
CA SER A 108 4.83 -9.92 -8.81
C SER A 108 5.17 -11.15 -7.97
N MET A 109 5.31 -10.98 -6.65
CA MET A 109 5.78 -12.03 -5.72
C MET A 109 4.65 -12.90 -5.13
N LEU A 110 3.38 -12.48 -5.27
CA LEU A 110 2.25 -13.17 -4.64
C LEU A 110 2.12 -14.65 -5.04
N HIS A 111 2.56 -15.06 -6.22
CA HIS A 111 2.44 -16.48 -6.60
C HIS A 111 3.42 -17.37 -5.81
N ASP A 112 4.61 -16.85 -5.53
CA ASP A 112 5.74 -17.67 -5.07
C ASP A 112 5.82 -17.78 -3.55
N PHE A 113 5.26 -16.79 -2.83
CA PHE A 113 5.36 -16.69 -1.36
C PHE A 113 4.02 -16.67 -0.67
N TYR A 114 2.93 -16.75 -1.43
CA TYR A 114 1.60 -16.55 -0.91
C TYR A 114 0.61 -17.60 -1.35
N ASN A 115 0.26 -18.47 -0.41
CA ASN A 115 -0.86 -19.36 -0.56
C ASN A 115 -2.11 -18.70 0.04
N PRO A 116 -3.11 -18.32 -0.79
CA PRO A 116 -4.33 -17.69 -0.31
C PRO A 116 -5.20 -18.63 0.53
N ARG A 117 -4.87 -19.92 0.60
CA ARG A 117 -5.51 -20.89 1.52
C ARG A 117 -5.06 -20.70 2.96
N ASP A 118 -3.85 -20.21 3.18
CA ASP A 118 -3.26 -20.10 4.52
C ASP A 118 -3.61 -18.75 5.16
N LYS A 119 -3.62 -17.68 4.37
CA LYS A 119 -4.00 -16.32 4.79
C LYS A 119 -4.49 -15.58 3.55
N ILE A 120 -5.14 -14.40 3.64
CA ILE A 120 -5.28 -13.48 2.47
C ILE A 120 -4.65 -12.11 2.73
N LEU A 121 -3.68 -11.72 1.90
CA LEU A 121 -2.83 -10.54 2.06
C LEU A 121 -3.46 -9.39 1.28
N LEU A 122 -3.87 -8.37 2.00
CA LEU A 122 -4.40 -7.15 1.43
C LEU A 122 -3.64 -5.97 2.01
N THR A 123 -3.29 -5.00 1.16
CA THR A 123 -2.72 -3.73 1.61
C THR A 123 -3.71 -2.97 2.49
N PRO A 124 -3.28 -2.00 3.31
CA PRO A 124 -4.20 -1.21 4.13
C PRO A 124 -5.31 -0.52 3.32
N LEU A 125 -5.00 -0.07 2.10
CA LEU A 125 -6.00 0.49 1.18
C LEU A 125 -7.01 -0.57 0.73
N ALA A 126 -6.55 -1.74 0.32
CA ALA A 126 -7.43 -2.84 -0.07
C ALA A 126 -8.30 -3.33 1.10
N ARG A 127 -7.74 -3.42 2.33
CA ARG A 127 -8.49 -3.79 3.54
C ARG A 127 -9.52 -2.75 3.97
N ALA A 128 -9.39 -1.49 3.56
CA ALA A 128 -10.41 -0.49 3.77
C ALA A 128 -11.66 -0.74 2.91
N VAL A 129 -11.51 -1.48 1.80
CA VAL A 129 -12.57 -1.73 0.81
C VAL A 129 -13.14 -3.14 0.92
N PHE A 130 -12.27 -4.14 1.11
CA PHE A 130 -12.60 -5.56 1.09
C PHE A 130 -12.21 -6.25 2.39
N LEU A 131 -12.92 -7.33 2.68
CA LEU A 131 -12.60 -8.26 3.76
C LEU A 131 -11.86 -9.47 3.17
N PRO A 132 -10.76 -9.95 3.80
CA PRO A 132 -10.00 -11.11 3.32
C PRO A 132 -10.89 -12.33 3.01
N GLN A 133 -11.85 -12.64 3.89
CA GLN A 133 -12.78 -13.77 3.74
C GLN A 133 -13.73 -13.68 2.54
N ASN A 134 -13.86 -12.50 1.91
CA ASN A 134 -14.71 -12.33 0.73
C ASN A 134 -13.97 -12.58 -0.59
N ILE A 135 -12.63 -12.58 -0.58
CA ILE A 135 -11.82 -12.79 -1.78
C ILE A 135 -12.10 -14.15 -2.44
N PRO A 136 -12.20 -15.30 -1.72
CA PRO A 136 -12.55 -16.57 -2.34
C PRO A 136 -13.96 -16.57 -2.95
N LYS A 137 -14.91 -15.84 -2.34
CA LYS A 137 -16.29 -15.73 -2.84
C LYS A 137 -16.33 -14.97 -4.16
N ILE A 138 -15.56 -13.88 -4.26
CA ILE A 138 -15.37 -13.14 -5.52
C ILE A 138 -14.78 -14.05 -6.59
N ALA A 139 -13.75 -14.84 -6.28
CA ALA A 139 -13.12 -15.77 -7.22
C ALA A 139 -14.11 -16.82 -7.76
N VAL A 140 -14.99 -17.36 -6.90
CA VAL A 140 -16.06 -18.30 -7.29
C VAL A 140 -17.09 -17.64 -8.22
N GLU A 141 -17.58 -16.44 -7.88
CA GLU A 141 -18.56 -15.77 -8.75
C GLU A 141 -17.97 -15.35 -10.10
N LEU A 142 -16.71 -14.91 -10.12
CA LEU A 142 -15.99 -14.63 -11.36
C LEU A 142 -15.78 -15.90 -12.19
N THR A 143 -15.47 -17.03 -11.55
CA THR A 143 -15.34 -18.33 -12.23
C THR A 143 -16.64 -18.71 -12.93
N ARG A 144 -17.78 -18.54 -12.23
CA ARG A 144 -19.11 -18.79 -12.81
C ARG A 144 -19.42 -17.84 -13.96
N LEU A 145 -19.13 -16.55 -13.81
CA LEU A 145 -19.41 -15.53 -14.84
C LEU A 145 -18.56 -15.73 -16.10
N LEU A 146 -17.29 -16.12 -15.93
CA LEU A 146 -16.33 -16.22 -17.03
C LEU A 146 -16.28 -17.60 -17.70
N GLY A 147 -16.83 -18.63 -17.06
CA GLY A 147 -16.71 -20.01 -17.54
C GLY A 147 -15.28 -20.57 -17.49
N ARG A 148 -14.36 -19.89 -16.80
CA ARG A 148 -12.99 -20.36 -16.56
C ARG A 148 -12.66 -20.23 -15.08
N ARG A 149 -11.77 -21.09 -14.58
CA ARG A 149 -11.24 -20.96 -13.22
C ARG A 149 -10.56 -19.60 -13.04
N VAL A 150 -10.91 -18.92 -11.95
CA VAL A 150 -10.25 -17.73 -11.44
C VAL A 150 -9.73 -18.05 -10.05
N ASP A 151 -8.41 -17.98 -9.87
CA ASP A 151 -7.80 -18.24 -8.57
C ASP A 151 -7.85 -17.01 -7.65
N SER A 152 -7.92 -17.24 -6.34
CA SER A 152 -7.90 -16.16 -5.35
C SER A 152 -6.67 -15.25 -5.50
N ASN A 153 -5.53 -15.76 -5.96
CA ASN A 153 -4.34 -14.95 -6.23
C ASN A 153 -4.56 -13.94 -7.37
N GLU A 154 -5.31 -14.29 -8.42
CA GLU A 154 -5.70 -13.32 -9.46
C GLU A 154 -6.54 -12.20 -8.86
N VAL A 155 -7.49 -12.54 -7.98
CA VAL A 155 -8.36 -11.57 -7.31
C VAL A 155 -7.57 -10.67 -6.37
N VAL A 156 -6.64 -11.21 -5.57
CA VAL A 156 -5.79 -10.42 -4.67
C VAL A 156 -4.95 -9.42 -5.47
N LYS A 157 -4.27 -9.85 -6.54
CA LYS A 157 -3.47 -8.97 -7.40
C LYS A 157 -4.33 -7.83 -7.96
N ALA A 158 -5.53 -8.16 -8.44
CA ALA A 158 -6.46 -7.19 -8.99
C ALA A 158 -6.95 -6.19 -7.92
N VAL A 159 -7.28 -6.66 -6.72
CA VAL A 159 -7.73 -5.83 -5.60
C VAL A 159 -6.62 -4.90 -5.11
N ILE A 160 -5.42 -5.42 -4.84
CA ILE A 160 -4.27 -4.62 -4.40
C ILE A 160 -3.96 -3.54 -5.44
N SER A 161 -3.87 -3.91 -6.71
CA SER A 161 -3.53 -2.98 -7.79
C SER A 161 -4.60 -1.91 -8.01
N SER A 162 -5.88 -2.25 -7.89
CA SER A 162 -6.97 -1.32 -8.18
C SER A 162 -7.29 -0.37 -7.03
N CYS A 163 -7.05 -0.79 -5.78
CA CYS A 163 -7.20 0.08 -4.61
C CYS A 163 -6.02 1.06 -4.44
N GLN A 164 -4.92 0.88 -5.18
CA GLN A 164 -3.77 1.76 -5.14
C GLN A 164 -4.09 3.11 -5.82
N THR A 165 -3.59 4.20 -5.24
CA THR A 165 -3.68 5.52 -5.87
C THR A 165 -2.92 5.52 -7.19
N ASP A 166 -3.53 6.04 -8.25
CA ASP A 166 -3.02 5.99 -9.62
C ASP A 166 -2.79 4.56 -10.14
N GLY A 167 -3.53 3.58 -9.58
CA GLY A 167 -3.42 2.16 -9.91
C GLY A 167 -3.64 1.84 -11.39
N PHE A 168 -4.20 2.74 -12.21
CA PHE A 168 -4.36 2.56 -13.66
C PHE A 168 -3.04 2.29 -14.40
N HIS A 169 -1.88 2.60 -13.78
CA HIS A 169 -0.56 2.20 -14.28
C HIS A 169 -0.19 0.72 -14.05
N LEU A 170 -0.77 0.06 -13.04
CA LEU A 170 -0.39 -1.29 -12.61
C LEU A 170 -1.01 -2.38 -13.49
N GLN A 171 -0.26 -3.42 -13.85
CA GLN A 171 -0.70 -4.46 -14.78
C GLN A 171 -2.05 -5.10 -14.41
N HIS A 172 -2.26 -5.44 -13.14
CA HIS A 172 -3.44 -6.18 -12.70
C HIS A 172 -4.63 -5.28 -12.31
N SER A 173 -4.50 -3.95 -12.38
CA SER A 173 -5.60 -3.08 -11.97
C SER A 173 -6.76 -3.09 -12.95
N GLN A 174 -7.97 -2.95 -12.41
CA GLN A 174 -9.22 -3.02 -13.14
C GLN A 174 -10.12 -1.85 -12.75
N CYS A 175 -10.70 -1.19 -13.76
CA CYS A 175 -11.48 0.02 -13.55
C CYS A 175 -12.64 -0.19 -12.57
N HIS A 176 -13.39 -1.29 -12.72
CA HIS A 176 -14.56 -1.54 -11.88
C HIS A 176 -14.21 -1.75 -10.40
N ILE A 177 -13.07 -2.38 -10.07
CA ILE A 177 -12.61 -2.51 -8.69
C ILE A 177 -12.20 -1.14 -8.12
N ALA A 178 -11.54 -0.30 -8.92
CA ALA A 178 -11.18 1.06 -8.52
C ALA A 178 -12.41 1.92 -8.23
N LEU A 179 -13.50 1.75 -9.00
CA LEU A 179 -14.77 2.42 -8.72
C LEU A 179 -15.40 1.93 -7.40
N VAL A 180 -15.34 0.63 -7.11
CA VAL A 180 -15.78 0.10 -5.80
C VAL A 180 -14.98 0.72 -4.66
N ALA A 181 -13.66 0.88 -4.83
CA ALA A 181 -12.81 1.54 -3.84
C ALA A 181 -13.26 3.00 -3.59
N ILE A 182 -13.63 3.74 -4.64
CA ILE A 182 -14.16 5.10 -4.54
C ILE A 182 -15.51 5.12 -3.80
N GLU A 183 -16.42 4.19 -4.11
CA GLU A 183 -17.71 4.08 -3.42
C GLU A 183 -17.56 3.84 -1.92
N VAL A 184 -16.64 2.96 -1.53
CA VAL A 184 -16.45 2.62 -0.11
C VAL A 184 -15.69 3.72 0.65
N SER A 185 -14.74 4.39 0.01
CA SER A 185 -13.78 5.25 0.72
C SER A 185 -14.06 6.75 0.66
N VAL A 186 -14.95 7.22 -0.24
CA VAL A 186 -15.24 8.65 -0.42
C VAL A 186 -16.63 8.98 0.11
N PRO A 187 -16.76 9.63 1.28
CA PRO A 187 -18.06 9.89 1.90
C PRO A 187 -18.91 10.87 1.09
N ALA A 188 -18.33 11.99 0.65
CA ALA A 188 -19.07 13.07 -0.01
C ALA A 188 -19.47 12.69 -1.45
N ALA A 189 -20.77 12.71 -1.74
CA ALA A 189 -21.33 12.29 -3.03
C ALA A 189 -20.79 13.09 -4.23
N THR A 190 -20.67 14.42 -4.10
CA THR A 190 -20.16 15.29 -5.16
C THR A 190 -18.69 15.01 -5.47
N GLN A 191 -17.86 14.80 -4.45
CA GLN A 191 -16.46 14.41 -4.62
C GLN A 191 -16.33 13.01 -5.22
N ARG A 192 -17.18 12.09 -4.79
CA ARG A 192 -17.23 10.71 -5.27
C ARG A 192 -17.54 10.66 -6.76
N GLN A 193 -18.56 11.40 -7.21
CA GLN A 193 -18.94 11.47 -8.63
C GLN A 193 -17.79 12.01 -9.49
N LYS A 194 -17.14 13.11 -9.07
CA LYS A 194 -15.96 13.66 -9.75
C LYS A 194 -14.81 12.65 -9.85
N LEU A 195 -14.57 11.88 -8.79
CA LEU A 195 -13.54 10.84 -8.76
C LEU A 195 -13.91 9.65 -9.65
N ARG A 196 -15.19 9.23 -9.70
CA ARG A 196 -15.65 8.18 -10.62
C ARG A 196 -15.37 8.56 -12.07
N GLU A 197 -15.84 9.73 -12.50
CA GLU A 197 -15.67 10.23 -13.88
C GLU A 197 -14.19 10.31 -14.27
N LYS A 198 -13.37 10.89 -13.38
CA LYS A 198 -11.92 10.96 -13.58
C LYS A 198 -11.29 9.57 -13.69
N THR A 199 -11.70 8.63 -12.85
CA THR A 199 -11.16 7.26 -12.82
C THR A 199 -11.50 6.50 -14.09
N ILE A 200 -12.76 6.55 -14.54
CA ILE A 200 -13.18 5.93 -15.81
C ILE A 200 -12.32 6.44 -16.96
N ARG A 201 -12.15 7.76 -17.07
CA ARG A 201 -11.34 8.39 -18.12
C ARG A 201 -9.88 7.94 -18.08
N LEU A 202 -9.27 7.92 -16.89
CA LEU A 202 -7.85 7.54 -16.73
C LEU A 202 -7.63 6.05 -17.05
N TYR A 203 -8.50 5.17 -16.56
CA TYR A 203 -8.41 3.74 -16.87
C TYR A 203 -8.66 3.45 -18.36
N ALA A 204 -9.63 4.12 -18.99
CA ALA A 204 -9.90 3.99 -20.42
C ALA A 204 -8.68 4.40 -21.28
N LYS A 205 -7.98 5.47 -20.90
CA LYS A 205 -6.72 5.89 -21.55
C LYS A 205 -5.62 4.81 -21.50
N HIS A 206 -5.67 3.93 -20.50
CA HIS A 206 -4.75 2.80 -20.33
C HIS A 206 -5.33 1.46 -20.83
N GLY A 207 -6.39 1.49 -21.66
CA GLY A 207 -6.99 0.28 -22.24
C GLY A 207 -7.78 -0.57 -21.25
N LYS A 208 -8.09 -0.05 -20.06
CA LYS A 208 -8.79 -0.77 -18.99
C LYS A 208 -10.23 -0.33 -18.91
N THR A 209 -11.11 -1.03 -19.60
CA THR A 209 -12.52 -0.67 -19.69
C THR A 209 -13.30 -1.04 -18.42
N TYR A 210 -14.30 -0.21 -18.12
CA TYR A 210 -15.31 -0.55 -17.12
C TYR A 210 -16.17 -1.71 -17.61
N LYS A 211 -16.48 -2.65 -16.71
CA LYS A 211 -17.34 -3.79 -17.01
C LYS A 211 -18.32 -3.98 -15.86
N GLU A 212 -19.60 -3.72 -16.13
CA GLU A 212 -20.65 -3.66 -15.12
C GLU A 212 -20.88 -5.00 -14.39
N ALA A 213 -20.88 -6.12 -15.12
CA ALA A 213 -21.06 -7.43 -14.52
C ALA A 213 -19.99 -7.73 -13.44
N TYR A 214 -18.74 -7.32 -13.67
CA TYR A 214 -17.66 -7.48 -12.70
C TYR A 214 -17.82 -6.49 -11.54
N TYR A 215 -18.18 -5.24 -11.83
CA TYR A 215 -18.47 -4.24 -10.80
C TYR A 215 -19.50 -4.76 -9.78
N ASN A 216 -20.59 -5.36 -10.26
CA ASN A 216 -21.65 -5.90 -9.41
C ASN A 216 -21.16 -7.00 -8.47
N ILE A 217 -20.24 -7.86 -8.91
CA ILE A 217 -19.61 -8.88 -8.06
C ILE A 217 -18.75 -8.20 -6.97
N TYR A 218 -17.86 -7.28 -7.37
CA TYR A 218 -16.95 -6.66 -6.43
C TYR A 218 -17.67 -5.76 -5.42
N ILE A 219 -18.69 -5.00 -5.82
CA ILE A 219 -19.45 -4.14 -4.89
C ILE A 219 -20.22 -4.97 -3.87
N LYS A 220 -20.83 -6.10 -4.29
CA LYS A 220 -21.54 -7.05 -3.42
C LYS A 220 -20.66 -7.56 -2.28
N TYR A 221 -19.39 -7.86 -2.57
CA TYR A 221 -18.44 -8.40 -1.60
C TYR A 221 -17.52 -7.35 -0.95
N SER A 222 -17.75 -6.07 -1.23
CA SER A 222 -17.09 -4.97 -0.55
C SER A 222 -17.67 -4.73 0.84
N LYS A 223 -17.00 -3.90 1.64
CA LYS A 223 -17.51 -3.44 2.94
C LYS A 223 -18.76 -2.57 2.84
N LEU A 224 -19.14 -2.09 1.65
CA LEU A 224 -20.44 -1.45 1.43
C LEU A 224 -21.57 -2.48 1.35
N GLY A 225 -21.35 -3.59 0.65
CA GLY A 225 -22.34 -4.67 0.54
C GLY A 225 -22.66 -5.34 1.88
N GLY A 226 -21.67 -5.44 2.78
CA GLY A 226 -21.89 -5.92 4.15
C GLY A 226 -22.79 -5.01 5.01
N ARG A 227 -22.77 -3.70 4.79
CA ARG A 227 -23.62 -2.74 5.54
C ARG A 227 -25.11 -2.84 5.19
N ALA A 228 -25.45 -3.36 4.01
CA ALA A 228 -26.84 -3.56 3.60
C ALA A 228 -27.44 -4.85 4.18
N ALA A 229 -26.61 -5.84 4.51
CA ALA A 229 -27.06 -7.13 5.07
C ALA A 229 -27.29 -7.10 6.58
N ASP A 230 -26.78 -6.08 7.30
CA ASP A 230 -27.02 -5.89 8.74
C ASP A 230 -28.34 -5.13 9.04
N ILE A 231 -29.15 -4.85 8.02
CA ILE A 231 -30.47 -4.19 8.14
C ILE A 231 -31.54 -5.14 7.58
N GLU A 232 -31.73 -6.29 8.20
CA GLU A 232 -33.01 -7.01 8.14
C GLU A 232 -33.84 -6.67 9.38
N PRO A 233 -35.18 -6.54 9.26
CA PRO A 233 -36.01 -5.91 10.27
C PRO A 233 -36.32 -6.88 11.42
N THR A 234 -35.52 -6.82 12.49
CA THR A 234 -35.94 -7.44 13.75
C THR A 234 -37.07 -6.62 14.34
N GLN A 235 -38.23 -7.26 14.45
CA GLN A 235 -39.44 -6.73 15.04
C GLN A 235 -39.17 -6.19 16.46
N SER A 236 -39.83 -5.08 16.74
CA SER A 236 -39.83 -4.35 17.99
C SER A 236 -40.17 -5.22 19.20
N SER A 237 -39.27 -5.29 20.16
CA SER A 237 -39.62 -5.40 21.58
C SER A 237 -38.75 -4.42 22.36
N SER A 238 -39.41 -3.42 22.92
CA SER A 238 -38.86 -2.40 23.81
C SER A 238 -38.21 -3.01 25.04
N SER A 239 -36.90 -2.83 25.19
CA SER A 239 -36.29 -2.64 26.50
C SER A 239 -35.06 -1.75 26.36
N ASP A 240 -35.06 -0.73 27.20
CA ASP A 240 -34.13 0.37 27.26
C ASP A 240 -32.81 -0.12 27.89
N GLN A 241 -31.77 -0.37 27.08
CA GLN A 241 -30.40 -0.57 27.56
C GLN A 241 -29.38 0.02 26.57
N SER A 242 -28.86 1.18 26.94
CA SER A 242 -27.54 1.77 26.63
C SER A 242 -26.88 1.44 25.28
N LEU A 243 -26.65 2.49 24.47
CA LEU A 243 -25.80 2.47 23.27
C LEU A 243 -24.49 1.67 23.50
N PRO A 244 -24.15 0.69 22.64
CA PRO A 244 -22.82 0.12 22.64
C PRO A 244 -21.87 1.16 22.06
N THR A 245 -21.09 1.76 22.95
CA THR A 245 -20.03 2.71 22.65
C THR A 245 -19.09 2.09 21.62
N ALA A 246 -18.84 2.84 20.54
CA ALA A 246 -17.92 2.47 19.49
C ALA A 246 -16.61 1.95 20.11
N LYS A 247 -16.33 0.65 19.94
CA LYS A 247 -15.02 0.08 20.29
C LYS A 247 -13.98 0.90 19.52
N SER A 248 -13.22 1.70 20.27
CA SER A 248 -12.21 2.61 19.71
C SER A 248 -11.33 1.85 18.74
N ILE A 249 -11.08 2.45 17.57
CA ILE A 249 -10.21 1.92 16.52
C ILE A 249 -8.82 1.56 17.10
N ASP A 250 -8.42 2.21 18.20
CA ASP A 250 -7.20 1.89 18.97
C ASP A 250 -7.23 0.50 19.62
N ALA A 251 -8.40 -0.05 19.96
CA ALA A 251 -8.53 -1.42 20.47
C ALA A 251 -8.35 -2.45 19.35
N VAL A 252 -8.83 -2.13 18.13
CA VAL A 252 -8.64 -2.98 16.94
C VAL A 252 -7.18 -2.97 16.49
N LEU A 253 -6.50 -1.82 16.55
CA LEU A 253 -5.07 -1.70 16.25
C LEU A 253 -4.20 -2.40 17.31
N ARG A 254 -4.55 -2.32 18.59
CA ARG A 254 -3.85 -3.05 19.67
C ARG A 254 -4.05 -4.57 19.61
N SER A 255 -5.18 -5.05 19.08
CA SER A 255 -5.41 -6.47 18.84
C SER A 255 -4.52 -7.05 17.72
N ILE A 256 -4.08 -6.22 16.77
CA ILE A 256 -3.20 -6.64 15.66
C ILE A 256 -1.75 -6.80 16.14
N ALA A 257 -1.33 -6.04 17.15
CA ALA A 257 0.04 -6.06 17.67
C ALA A 257 0.36 -7.23 18.63
N LYS A 258 -0.61 -8.08 19.00
CA LYS A 258 -0.45 -9.11 20.04
C LYS A 258 -0.51 -10.57 19.57
N SER A 259 -0.45 -10.85 18.27
CA SER A 259 -0.24 -12.23 17.81
C SER A 259 1.27 -12.53 17.84
N ALA A 260 1.71 -13.18 18.92
CA ALA A 260 3.12 -13.40 19.24
C ALA A 260 3.81 -14.50 18.40
N ASP A 261 3.10 -15.19 17.51
CA ASP A 261 3.61 -16.33 16.73
C ASP A 261 3.63 -16.08 15.20
N ASP A 262 3.57 -14.82 14.74
CA ASP A 262 3.67 -14.49 13.32
C ASP A 262 5.15 -14.21 12.95
N PRO A 263 5.80 -14.99 12.05
CA PRO A 263 7.14 -14.71 11.57
C PRO A 263 7.24 -13.42 10.71
N LEU A 264 6.11 -12.75 10.45
CA LEU A 264 5.99 -11.40 9.89
C LEU A 264 5.45 -10.36 10.90
N SER A 265 5.12 -10.77 12.14
CA SER A 265 5.09 -9.87 13.29
C SER A 265 6.52 -9.72 13.78
N GLY A 266 7.34 -9.02 12.99
CA GLY A 266 8.54 -8.42 13.54
C GLY A 266 8.08 -7.56 14.71
N GLY A 267 8.42 -7.96 15.93
CA GLY A 267 8.03 -7.26 17.15
C GLY A 267 8.29 -5.76 17.00
N THR A 268 7.47 -4.93 17.63
CA THR A 268 7.77 -3.52 17.83
C THR A 268 9.15 -3.43 18.48
N VAL A 269 10.17 -3.19 17.68
CA VAL A 269 11.48 -2.80 18.17
C VAL A 269 11.29 -1.41 18.72
N GLU A 270 11.29 -1.28 20.05
CA GLU A 270 11.58 0.00 20.68
C GLU A 270 12.95 0.44 20.17
N MET A 271 12.97 1.45 19.30
CA MET A 271 14.21 2.06 18.86
C MET A 271 14.69 2.99 19.97
N GLN A 272 15.74 2.59 20.67
CA GLN A 272 16.54 3.51 21.46
C GLN A 272 17.24 4.50 20.54
N PHE A 273 17.06 5.78 20.86
CA PHE A 273 17.80 6.89 20.30
C PHE A 273 19.30 6.70 20.53
N VAL A 274 20.08 6.69 19.45
CA VAL A 274 21.48 7.09 19.50
C VAL A 274 21.56 8.39 18.73
N ALA A 275 21.46 9.51 19.44
CA ALA A 275 21.78 10.81 18.87
C ALA A 275 23.31 10.87 18.72
N HIS A 276 23.84 10.84 17.50
CA HIS A 276 25.25 11.22 17.27
C HIS A 276 25.43 12.09 16.02
N SER A 277 25.79 13.34 16.34
CA SER A 277 26.80 14.26 15.79
C SER A 277 26.95 14.50 14.28
N PRO A 278 27.12 15.78 13.87
CA PRO A 278 26.98 16.22 12.49
C PRO A 278 28.26 15.98 11.68
N GLY A 279 28.10 15.32 10.55
CA GLY A 279 29.08 15.28 9.46
C GLY A 279 28.34 15.47 8.14
N PHE A 280 27.88 16.70 7.90
CA PHE A 280 27.15 17.07 6.68
C PHE A 280 28.13 17.42 5.56
N SER A 281 27.97 16.80 4.39
CA SER A 281 28.69 17.19 3.17
C SER A 281 28.07 18.46 2.57
N GLU A 282 28.91 19.37 2.07
CA GLU A 282 28.69 20.75 1.61
C GLU A 282 27.62 21.02 0.52
N ILE A 283 26.72 20.07 0.19
CA ILE A 283 25.64 20.30 -0.79
C ILE A 283 24.31 20.66 -0.11
N GLU A 284 24.13 20.38 1.19
CA GLU A 284 22.92 20.79 1.92
C GLU A 284 22.81 22.30 2.18
N THR A 285 23.88 23.08 1.99
CA THR A 285 23.89 24.54 2.11
C THR A 285 23.34 25.28 0.89
N THR A 286 23.08 24.58 -0.21
CA THR A 286 22.46 25.17 -1.42
C THR A 286 20.94 25.02 -1.45
N LEU A 287 20.35 24.35 -0.46
CA LEU A 287 18.91 24.30 -0.28
C LEU A 287 18.46 25.49 0.57
N PRO A 288 17.58 26.39 0.08
CA PRO A 288 17.00 27.42 0.94
C PRO A 288 16.21 26.74 2.06
N THR A 289 16.53 27.08 3.31
CA THR A 289 15.95 26.53 4.53
C THR A 289 14.41 26.61 4.52
N PRO A 290 13.67 25.49 4.44
CA PRO A 290 12.23 25.51 4.61
C PRO A 290 11.85 25.19 6.05
N ILE A 291 10.74 25.81 6.49
CA ILE A 291 10.13 25.65 7.81
C ILE A 291 9.80 24.17 8.07
N ASN A 292 10.45 23.58 9.08
CA ASN A 292 10.17 22.27 9.71
C ASN A 292 10.00 21.06 8.77
N ILE A 293 11.10 20.59 8.17
CA ILE A 293 11.15 19.26 7.53
C ILE A 293 11.76 18.26 8.53
N GLN A 294 10.98 17.26 8.95
CA GLN A 294 11.47 16.15 9.76
C GLN A 294 11.97 15.02 8.84
N VAL A 295 13.25 14.67 8.96
CA VAL A 295 13.89 13.60 8.19
C VAL A 295 14.04 12.36 9.06
N GLU A 296 13.34 11.28 8.70
CA GLU A 296 13.51 9.97 9.33
C GLU A 296 14.43 9.10 8.48
N THR A 297 15.55 8.66 9.05
CA THR A 297 16.49 7.72 8.39
C THR A 297 16.18 6.31 8.85
N THR A 298 16.02 5.37 7.91
CA THR A 298 15.85 3.95 8.22
C THR A 298 16.87 3.13 7.42
N SER A 299 17.77 2.45 8.14
CA SER A 299 18.60 1.38 7.55
C SER A 299 17.77 0.10 7.50
N LEU A 300 17.82 -0.59 6.36
CA LEU A 300 17.16 -1.88 6.16
C LEU A 300 18.00 -3.06 6.69
N ASP A 301 19.16 -2.80 7.32
CA ASP A 301 20.09 -3.85 7.77
C ASP A 301 19.73 -4.48 9.14
N ARG A 302 18.75 -3.94 9.87
CA ARG A 302 18.41 -4.36 11.25
C ARG A 302 17.15 -5.20 11.38
N VAL A 303 17.10 -6.34 10.68
CA VAL A 303 16.19 -7.45 11.02
C VAL A 303 17.04 -8.72 11.16
N ARG A 304 17.60 -8.96 12.35
CA ARG A 304 18.12 -10.26 12.83
C ARG A 304 18.74 -10.10 14.23
N PHE A 305 18.09 -10.68 15.25
CA PHE A 305 18.76 -11.45 16.31
C PHE A 305 17.70 -12.15 17.18
N ILE A 306 17.41 -13.43 16.87
CA ILE A 306 17.17 -14.45 17.91
C ILE A 306 17.99 -15.67 17.48
N ARG A 307 19.17 -15.83 18.07
CA ARG A 307 19.96 -17.05 18.01
C ARG A 307 19.30 -18.07 18.94
N THR A 308 18.83 -19.18 18.39
CA THR A 308 18.60 -20.41 19.14
C THR A 308 19.96 -21.02 19.49
N THR A 309 20.43 -20.80 20.71
CA THR A 309 21.49 -21.63 21.30
C THR A 309 20.88 -22.95 21.73
N LYS A 310 21.04 -24.00 20.91
CA LYS A 310 21.00 -25.38 21.41
C LYS A 310 22.26 -25.62 22.24
N ARG A 311 22.09 -26.03 23.49
CA ARG A 311 23.17 -26.64 24.29
C ARG A 311 23.50 -28.03 23.73
N PRO A 312 24.77 -28.46 23.73
CA PRO A 312 25.10 -29.87 23.61
C PRO A 312 25.03 -30.55 24.99
N ASN A 313 24.53 -31.78 24.98
CA ASN A 313 24.59 -32.86 25.98
C ASN A 313 24.70 -32.50 27.47
#